data_AF-A0A7S1F135-F1
#
_entry.id   AF-A0A7S1F135-F1
#
_cell.length_a   1.000
_cell.length_b   1.000
_cell.length_c   1.000
_cell.angle_alpha   90.00
_cell.angle_beta   90.00
_cell.angle_gamma   90.00
#
_symmetry.space_group_name_H-M   'P 1'
#
loop_
_entity.id
_entity.type
_entity.pdbx_description
1 polymer ?
#
loop_
_entity_poly.entity_id
_entity_poly.type
_entity_poly.pdbx_seq_one_letter_code
_entity_poly.pdbx_strand_id
1 'polypeptide(L)'
;DIFLNTFFILELVLRVAAHQGQFCAGQDWKWNLFDALMVCASLLELGLLVSFDLSYIRVLRVLRIARSLRMIHLLKFAGLRDLRLMLMAIIASAVPLFWAGLIVMTLMFFFGVIFLNGVAEYTTAATDGDPNVHLIKVFFPDLAMTLLTLFM
;
A
#
# COMPACT_ATOMS: atom_id res chain seq x y z
N ASP A 1 -22.42 7.75 11.13
CA ASP A 1 -21.48 6.65 11.43
C ASP A 1 -22.14 5.45 12.08
N ILE A 2 -22.73 5.58 13.26
CA ILE A 2 -23.35 4.46 13.99
C ILE A 2 -24.47 3.79 13.16
N PHE A 3 -25.40 4.59 12.61
CA PHE A 3 -26.49 4.08 11.76
C PHE A 3 -26.00 3.29 10.54
N LEU A 4 -24.99 3.82 9.85
CA LEU A 4 -24.38 3.15 8.69
C LEU A 4 -23.69 1.86 9.13
N ASN A 5 -22.97 1.89 10.25
CA ASN A 5 -22.29 0.72 10.77
C ASN A 5 -23.27 -0.41 11.12
N THR A 6 -24.40 -0.08 11.75
CA THR A 6 -25.47 -1.03 12.05
C THR A 6 -26.08 -1.62 10.77
N PHE A 7 -26.34 -0.80 9.75
CA PHE A 7 -26.84 -1.28 8.46
C PHE A 7 -25.86 -2.24 7.80
N PHE A 8 -24.56 -1.94 7.81
CA PHE A 8 -23.51 -2.82 7.27
C PHE A 8 -23.34 -4.12 8.06
N ILE A 9 -23.46 -4.08 9.39
CA ILE A 9 -23.43 -5.29 10.22
C ILE A 9 -24.62 -6.18 9.86
N LEU A 10 -25.83 -5.60 9.73
CA LEU A 10 -27.03 -6.32 9.30
C LEU A 10 -26.87 -6.91 7.90
N GLU A 11 -26.34 -6.14 6.95
CA GLU A 11 -26.11 -6.59 5.58
C GLU A 11 -25.05 -7.71 5.51
N LEU A 12 -23.97 -7.60 6.29
CA LEU A 12 -22.94 -8.64 6.40
C LEU A 12 -23.54 -9.92 6.97
N VAL A 13 -24.31 -9.83 8.05
CA VAL A 13 -24.98 -10.98 8.66
C VAL A 13 -25.98 -11.61 7.70
N LEU A 14 -26.76 -10.81 6.97
CA LEU A 14 -27.67 -11.29 5.93
C LEU A 14 -26.94 -12.00 4.78
N ARG A 15 -25.82 -11.44 4.29
CA ARG A 15 -25.01 -12.09 3.23
C ARG A 15 -24.36 -13.38 3.71
N VAL A 16 -23.83 -13.40 4.94
CA VAL A 16 -23.25 -14.61 5.54
C VAL A 16 -24.32 -15.69 5.72
N ALA A 17 -25.51 -15.30 6.20
CA ALA A 17 -26.65 -16.21 6.33
C ALA A 17 -27.14 -16.74 4.97
N ALA A 18 -27.16 -15.89 3.93
CA ALA A 18 -27.58 -16.27 2.58
C ALA A 18 -26.57 -17.16 1.84
N HIS A 19 -25.27 -17.13 2.20
CA HIS A 19 -24.23 -17.91 1.51
C HIS A 19 -23.79 -19.19 2.22
N GLN A 20 -24.38 -19.54 3.37
CA GLN A 20 -24.30 -20.87 4.04
C GLN A 20 -22.93 -21.59 3.96
N GLY A 21 -21.80 -20.86 4.06
CA GLY A 21 -20.44 -21.42 4.04
C GLY A 21 -19.63 -21.22 2.75
N GLN A 22 -20.24 -20.82 1.62
CA GLN A 22 -19.50 -20.41 0.41
C GLN A 22 -18.97 -18.97 0.47
N PHE A 23 -19.26 -18.23 1.55
CA PHE A 23 -18.82 -16.85 1.74
C PHE A 23 -17.28 -16.70 1.69
N CYS A 24 -16.55 -17.71 2.18
CA CYS A 24 -15.08 -17.72 2.21
C CYS A 24 -14.44 -18.49 1.05
N ALA A 25 -15.20 -19.25 0.27
CA ALA A 25 -14.67 -20.16 -0.78
C ALA A 25 -15.26 -19.92 -2.18
N GLY A 26 -16.19 -18.97 -2.33
CA GLY A 26 -16.78 -18.58 -3.62
C GLY A 26 -15.86 -17.69 -4.47
N GLN A 27 -16.25 -17.47 -5.73
CA GLN A 27 -15.49 -16.68 -6.70
C GLN A 27 -15.23 -15.23 -6.26
N ASP A 28 -16.12 -14.67 -5.44
CA ASP A 28 -16.02 -13.30 -4.90
C ASP A 28 -15.49 -13.23 -3.45
N TRP A 29 -14.86 -14.30 -2.94
CA TRP A 29 -14.40 -14.36 -1.55
C TRP A 29 -13.50 -13.19 -1.14
N LYS A 30 -12.70 -12.64 -2.07
CA LYS A 30 -11.81 -11.49 -1.81
C LYS A 30 -12.59 -10.23 -1.46
N TRP A 31 -13.71 -10.00 -2.14
CA TRP A 31 -14.59 -8.86 -1.88
C TRP A 31 -15.34 -9.05 -0.57
N ASN A 32 -15.81 -10.27 -0.31
CA ASN A 32 -16.48 -10.61 0.95
C ASN A 32 -15.55 -10.53 2.17
N LEU A 33 -14.30 -10.98 2.04
CA LEU A 33 -13.30 -10.89 3.11
C LEU A 33 -12.93 -9.43 3.40
N PHE A 34 -12.79 -8.60 2.35
CA PHE A 34 -12.55 -7.18 2.52
C PHE A 34 -13.72 -6.48 3.24
N ASP A 35 -14.96 -6.82 2.87
CA ASP A 35 -16.17 -6.29 3.51
C ASP A 35 -16.26 -6.73 5.00
N ALA A 36 -15.95 -7.99 5.30
CA ALA A 36 -15.87 -8.50 6.67
C ALA A 36 -14.79 -7.79 7.50
N LEU A 37 -13.59 -7.58 6.94
CA LEU A 37 -12.51 -6.83 7.57
C LEU A 37 -12.93 -5.39 7.90
N MET A 38 -13.65 -4.74 7.00
CA MET A 38 -14.17 -3.38 7.21
C MET A 38 -15.17 -3.30 8.38
N VAL A 39 -16.08 -4.28 8.47
CA VAL A 39 -17.04 -4.35 9.58
C VAL A 39 -16.31 -4.61 10.90
N CYS A 40 -15.35 -5.54 10.93
CA CYS A 40 -14.51 -5.79 12.11
C CYS A 40 -13.70 -4.56 12.55
N ALA A 41 -13.09 -3.84 11.60
CA ALA A 41 -12.36 -2.60 11.87
C ALA A 41 -13.27 -1.53 12.51
N SER A 42 -14.52 -1.46 12.06
CA SER A 42 -15.49 -0.48 12.57
C SER A 42 -16.04 -0.83 13.95
N LEU A 43 -16.16 -2.12 14.26
CA LEU A 43 -16.47 -2.59 15.62
C LEU A 43 -15.30 -2.31 16.57
N LEU A 44 -14.06 -2.52 16.10
CA LEU A 44 -12.87 -2.12 16.83
C LEU A 44 -12.87 -0.62 17.10
N GLU A 45 -13.08 0.24 16.10
CA GLU A 45 -13.17 1.71 16.29
C GLU A 45 -14.15 2.09 17.40
N LEU A 46 -15.33 1.46 17.42
CA LEU A 46 -16.38 1.73 18.39
C LEU A 46 -16.02 1.25 19.80
N GLY A 47 -15.37 0.09 19.92
CA GLY A 47 -14.82 -0.41 21.19
C GLY A 47 -13.67 0.46 21.71
N LEU A 48 -12.79 0.91 20.81
CA LEU A 48 -11.63 1.76 21.15
C LEU A 48 -12.02 3.18 21.57
N LEU A 49 -13.15 3.69 21.09
CA LEU A 49 -13.71 4.98 21.54
C LEU A 49 -14.22 4.92 22.98
N VAL A 50 -14.54 3.72 23.49
CA VAL A 50 -15.08 3.52 24.85
C VAL A 50 -13.95 3.32 25.87
N SER A 51 -12.86 2.65 25.47
CA SER A 51 -11.66 2.46 26.30
C SER A 51 -10.59 3.49 25.92
N PHE A 52 -10.40 4.53 26.72
CA PHE A 52 -9.41 5.58 26.45
C PHE A 52 -8.00 5.15 26.88
N ASP A 53 -7.16 4.74 25.91
CA ASP A 53 -5.73 4.48 26.11
C ASP A 53 -4.86 4.97 24.94
N LEU A 54 -3.63 5.39 25.22
CA LEU A 54 -2.73 6.07 24.28
C LEU A 54 -2.27 5.19 23.09
N SER A 55 -2.31 3.87 23.23
CA SER A 55 -2.04 2.92 22.15
C SER A 55 -3.04 3.06 20.98
N TYR A 56 -4.25 3.54 21.29
CA TYR A 56 -5.32 3.70 20.30
C TYR A 56 -5.10 4.85 19.34
N ILE A 57 -4.23 5.83 19.63
CA ILE A 57 -3.92 6.91 18.67
C ILE A 57 -3.33 6.34 17.37
N ARG A 58 -2.52 5.27 17.47
CA ARG A 58 -1.91 4.62 16.31
C ARG A 58 -2.94 3.81 15.52
N VAL A 59 -3.85 3.11 16.22
CA VAL A 59 -4.93 2.33 15.62
C VAL A 59 -6.00 3.24 14.98
N LEU A 60 -6.37 4.35 15.63
CA LEU A 60 -7.28 5.37 15.10
C LEU A 60 -6.79 5.96 13.77
N ARG A 61 -5.46 6.09 13.58
CA ARG A 61 -4.87 6.56 12.31
C ARG A 61 -5.09 5.56 11.17
N VAL A 62 -4.91 4.26 11.44
CA VAL A 62 -5.16 3.19 10.47
C VAL A 62 -6.67 3.07 10.18
N LEU A 63 -7.51 3.19 11.22
CA LEU A 63 -8.96 3.17 11.09
C LEU A 63 -9.50 4.33 10.26
N ARG A 64 -8.89 5.53 10.33
CA ARG A 64 -9.22 6.65 9.42
C ARG A 64 -8.99 6.29 7.94
N ILE A 65 -7.93 5.56 7.63
CA ILE A 65 -7.66 5.08 6.26
C ILE A 65 -8.72 4.05 5.86
N ALA A 66 -9.05 3.09 6.74
CA ALA A 66 -10.13 2.14 6.50
C ALA A 66 -11.48 2.85 6.23
N ARG A 67 -11.75 3.95 6.93
CA ARG A 67 -12.95 4.78 6.72
C ARG A 67 -12.97 5.48 5.36
N SER A 68 -11.82 5.95 4.86
CA SER A 68 -11.73 6.50 3.49
C SER A 68 -11.94 5.42 2.42
N LEU A 69 -11.43 4.22 2.65
CA LEU A 69 -11.67 3.04 1.80
C LEU A 69 -13.15 2.60 1.84
N ARG A 70 -13.84 2.76 2.99
CA ARG A 70 -15.29 2.56 3.11
C ARG A 70 -16.09 3.54 2.25
N MET A 71 -15.68 4.80 2.11
CA MET A 71 -16.34 5.73 1.17
C MET A 71 -16.20 5.25 -0.28
N ILE A 72 -15.06 4.71 -0.67
CA ILE A 72 -14.85 4.11 -2.00
C ILE A 72 -15.77 2.90 -2.21
N HIS A 73 -15.98 2.09 -1.17
CA HIS A 73 -16.95 1.00 -1.20
C HIS A 73 -18.38 1.52 -1.39
N LEU A 74 -18.81 2.50 -0.60
CA LEU A 74 -20.12 3.15 -0.74
C LEU A 74 -20.33 3.71 -2.15
N LEU A 75 -19.30 4.31 -2.75
CA LEU A 75 -19.32 4.80 -4.13
C LEU A 75 -19.43 3.67 -5.18
N LYS A 76 -18.89 2.48 -4.89
CA LYS A 76 -19.09 1.27 -5.72
C LYS A 76 -20.54 0.78 -5.69
N PHE A 77 -21.27 0.98 -4.57
CA PHE A 77 -22.69 0.60 -4.42
C PHE A 77 -23.65 1.70 -4.84
N ALA A 78 -23.26 2.97 -4.74
CA ALA A 78 -24.08 4.12 -5.07
C ALA A 78 -24.24 4.29 -6.59
N GLY A 79 -24.82 3.32 -7.30
CA GLY A 79 -25.43 3.41 -8.65
C GLY A 79 -24.62 3.97 -9.82
N LEU A 80 -23.44 4.54 -9.59
CA LEU A 80 -22.62 5.26 -10.55
C LEU A 80 -21.76 4.23 -11.30
N ARG A 81 -22.37 3.64 -12.33
CA ARG A 81 -21.74 2.63 -13.21
C ARG A 81 -20.35 3.06 -13.67
N ASP A 82 -20.20 4.32 -14.07
CA ASP A 82 -18.96 4.87 -14.62
C ASP A 82 -17.84 4.93 -13.57
N LEU A 83 -18.15 5.39 -12.36
CA LEU A 83 -17.19 5.44 -11.25
C LEU A 83 -16.73 4.04 -10.83
N ARG A 84 -17.66 3.07 -10.79
CA ARG A 84 -17.32 1.66 -10.52
C ARG A 84 -16.37 1.10 -11.57
N LEU A 85 -16.61 1.38 -12.85
CA LEU A 85 -15.74 0.91 -13.93
C LEU A 85 -14.33 1.51 -13.81
N MET A 86 -14.23 2.81 -13.51
CA MET A 86 -12.95 3.47 -13.28
C MET A 86 -12.20 2.87 -12.08
N LEU A 87 -12.88 2.65 -10.95
CA LEU A 87 -12.27 2.03 -9.77
C LEU A 87 -11.79 0.60 -10.04
N MET A 88 -12.59 -0.19 -10.77
CA MET A 88 -12.18 -1.54 -11.18
C MET A 88 -10.94 -1.50 -12.09
N ALA A 89 -10.87 -0.54 -13.01
CA ALA A 89 -9.70 -0.35 -13.85
C ALA A 89 -8.45 0.02 -13.04
N ILE A 90 -8.58 0.89 -12.02
CA ILE A 90 -7.48 1.26 -11.12
C ILE A 90 -6.99 0.04 -10.31
N ILE A 91 -7.90 -0.75 -9.75
CA ILE A 91 -7.53 -1.94 -8.98
C ILE A 91 -6.90 -2.99 -9.89
N ALA A 92 -7.42 -3.14 -11.11
CA ALA A 92 -6.86 -4.05 -12.09
C ALA A 92 -5.45 -3.61 -12.55
N SER A 93 -5.18 -2.30 -12.64
CA SER A 93 -3.86 -1.78 -13.01
C SER A 93 -2.86 -1.71 -11.86
N ALA A 94 -3.30 -1.80 -10.60
CA ALA A 94 -2.41 -1.83 -9.44
C ALA A 94 -1.46 -3.04 -9.44
N VAL A 95 -1.94 -4.22 -9.86
CA VAL A 95 -1.12 -5.43 -9.95
C VAL A 95 0.01 -5.29 -10.97
N PRO A 96 -0.23 -4.95 -12.25
CA PRO A 96 0.85 -4.74 -13.22
C PRO A 96 1.74 -3.55 -12.84
N LEU A 97 1.21 -2.50 -12.21
CA LEU A 97 2.03 -1.40 -11.70
C LEU A 97 3.02 -1.87 -10.62
N PHE A 98 2.60 -2.75 -9.72
CA PHE A 98 3.47 -3.34 -8.71
C PHE A 98 4.60 -4.16 -9.36
N TRP A 99 4.27 -5.00 -10.34
CA TRP A 99 5.29 -5.75 -11.11
C TRP A 99 6.24 -4.82 -11.87
N ALA A 100 5.72 -3.78 -12.50
CA ALA A 100 6.55 -2.77 -13.17
C ALA A 100 7.49 -2.06 -12.18
N GLY A 101 6.99 -1.68 -11.00
CA GLY A 101 7.80 -1.09 -9.94
C GLY A 101 8.92 -2.03 -9.45
N LEU A 102 8.64 -3.32 -9.30
CA LEU A 102 9.67 -4.32 -8.97
C LEU A 102 10.74 -4.44 -10.04
N ILE A 103 10.36 -4.41 -11.33
CA ILE A 103 11.31 -4.44 -12.44
C ILE A 103 12.20 -3.20 -12.42
N VAL A 104 11.62 -2.00 -12.24
CA VAL A 104 12.38 -0.75 -12.15
C VAL A 104 13.33 -0.78 -10.95
N MET A 105 12.86 -1.20 -9.77
CA MET A 105 13.71 -1.33 -8.58
C MET A 105 14.88 -2.30 -8.82
N THR A 106 14.62 -3.43 -9.47
CA THR A 106 15.65 -4.42 -9.81
C THR A 106 16.67 -3.87 -10.80
N LEU A 107 16.21 -3.15 -11.83
CA LEU A 107 17.10 -2.48 -12.79
C LEU A 107 17.99 -1.45 -12.11
N MET A 108 17.42 -0.60 -11.24
CA MET A 108 18.18 0.38 -10.47
C MET A 108 19.21 -0.27 -9.57
N PHE A 109 18.89 -1.42 -8.98
CA PHE A 109 19.85 -2.21 -8.23
C PHE A 109 21.04 -2.67 -9.07
N PHE A 110 20.81 -3.22 -10.26
CA PHE A 110 21.90 -3.62 -11.16
C PHE A 110 22.79 -2.43 -11.56
N PHE A 111 22.18 -1.34 -12.01
CA PHE A 111 22.94 -0.13 -12.38
C PHE A 111 23.69 0.45 -11.18
N GLY A 112 23.07 0.49 -10.01
CA GLY A 112 23.70 0.98 -8.78
C GLY A 112 24.95 0.20 -8.40
N VAL A 113 24.90 -1.13 -8.48
CA VAL A 113 26.08 -1.99 -8.22
C VAL A 113 27.18 -1.77 -9.26
N ILE A 114 26.83 -1.63 -10.54
CA ILE A 114 27.81 -1.35 -11.61
C ILE A 114 28.51 -0.02 -11.37
N PHE A 115 27.76 1.05 -11.06
CA PHE A 115 28.33 2.35 -10.75
C PHE A 115 29.20 2.31 -9.50
N LEU A 116 28.76 1.63 -8.43
CA LEU A 116 29.55 1.52 -7.20
C LEU A 116 30.87 0.80 -7.45
N ASN A 117 30.88 -0.28 -8.24
CA ASN A 117 32.10 -0.99 -8.62
C ASN A 117 33.03 -0.12 -9.47
N GLY A 118 32.48 0.60 -10.45
CA GLY A 118 33.28 1.52 -11.29
C GLY A 118 33.87 2.69 -10.48
N VAL A 119 33.11 3.22 -9.52
CA VAL A 119 33.59 4.24 -8.58
C VAL A 119 34.68 3.67 -7.67
N ALA A 120 34.50 2.46 -7.13
CA ALA A 120 35.51 1.81 -6.30
C ALA A 120 36.83 1.65 -7.07
N GLU A 121 36.79 1.13 -8.29
CA GLU A 121 37.96 0.99 -9.17
C GLU A 121 38.61 2.36 -9.45
N TYR A 122 37.83 3.36 -9.84
CA TYR A 122 38.31 4.72 -10.11
C TYR A 122 38.99 5.35 -8.87
N THR A 123 38.42 5.17 -7.68
CA THR A 123 39.01 5.70 -6.44
C THR A 123 40.31 5.02 -6.04
N THR A 124 40.50 3.75 -6.40
CA THR A 124 41.77 3.03 -6.15
C THR A 124 42.86 3.33 -7.17
N ALA A 125 42.48 3.71 -8.40
CA ALA A 125 43.40 4.08 -9.47
C ALA A 125 43.72 5.59 -9.51
N ALA A 126 42.96 6.42 -8.79
CA ALA A 126 43.15 7.87 -8.76
C ALA A 126 44.45 8.29 -8.05
N THR A 127 45.09 9.34 -8.55
CA THR A 127 46.28 9.95 -7.92
C THR A 127 45.85 10.86 -6.78
N ASP A 128 46.60 10.88 -5.68
CA ASP A 128 46.29 11.70 -4.49
C ASP A 128 46.21 13.19 -4.85
N GLY A 129 44.99 13.74 -4.93
CA GLY A 129 44.74 15.16 -5.19
C GLY A 129 43.62 15.48 -6.19
N ASP A 130 43.01 14.49 -6.85
CA ASP A 130 41.99 14.75 -7.85
C ASP A 130 40.68 15.33 -7.25
N PRO A 131 40.22 16.52 -7.69
CA PRO A 131 39.01 17.17 -7.15
C PRO A 131 37.73 16.40 -7.48
N ASN A 132 37.75 15.56 -8.53
CA ASN A 132 36.61 14.77 -8.97
C ASN A 132 36.30 13.61 -8.00
N VAL A 133 37.30 13.10 -7.29
CA VAL A 133 37.12 12.00 -6.32
C VAL A 133 36.23 12.45 -5.16
N HIS A 134 36.33 13.72 -4.75
CA HIS A 134 35.50 14.25 -3.66
C HIS A 134 34.02 14.38 -4.07
N LEU A 135 33.74 14.79 -5.31
CA LEU A 135 32.37 14.84 -5.85
C LEU A 135 31.76 13.44 -5.96
N ILE A 136 32.51 12.48 -6.52
CA ILE A 136 32.05 11.11 -6.71
C ILE A 136 31.74 10.43 -5.36
N LYS A 137 32.57 10.64 -4.34
CA LYS A 137 32.32 10.11 -2.98
C LYS A 137 31.09 10.73 -2.29
N VAL A 138 30.66 11.93 -2.67
CA VAL A 138 29.46 12.57 -2.11
C VAL A 138 28.18 11.99 -2.74
N PHE A 139 28.20 11.69 -4.03
CA PHE A 139 27.04 11.12 -4.74
C PHE A 139 26.94 9.59 -4.64
N PHE A 140 28.07 8.89 -4.55
CA PHE A 140 28.16 7.42 -4.50
C PHE A 140 28.88 6.88 -3.23
N PRO A 141 28.53 7.32 -2.01
CA PRO A 141 29.17 6.82 -0.78
C PRO A 141 28.74 5.39 -0.42
N ASP A 142 27.46 5.08 -0.61
CA ASP A 142 26.85 3.81 -0.26
C ASP A 142 25.77 3.42 -1.28
N LEU A 143 25.35 2.16 -1.24
CA LEU A 143 24.38 1.62 -2.20
C LEU A 143 23.03 2.34 -2.10
N ALA A 144 22.58 2.72 -0.90
CA ALA A 144 21.27 3.36 -0.73
C ALA A 144 21.29 4.78 -1.31
N MET A 145 22.36 5.54 -1.08
CA MET A 145 22.56 6.86 -1.66
C MET A 145 22.75 6.80 -3.19
N THR A 146 23.42 5.77 -3.68
CA THR A 146 23.57 5.51 -5.13
C THR A 146 22.22 5.23 -5.79
N LEU A 147 21.37 4.41 -5.14
CA LEU A 147 20.02 4.14 -5.62
C LEU A 147 19.13 5.38 -5.59
N LEU A 148 19.26 6.20 -4.54
CA LEU A 148 18.54 7.47 -4.43
C LEU A 148 18.97 8.44 -5.53
N THR A 149 20.27 8.52 -5.81
CA THR A 149 20.84 9.39 -6.85
C THR A 149 20.48 8.91 -8.26
N LEU A 150 20.30 7.61 -8.47
CA LEU A 150 19.76 7.07 -9.72
C LEU A 150 18.25 7.31 -9.88
N PHE A 151 17.54 7.55 -8.77
CA PHE A 151 16.09 7.76 -8.77
C PHE A 151 15.70 9.22 -8.91
N MET A 152 16.49 10.14 -8.34
CA MET A 152 16.33 11.58 -8.54
C MET A 152 16.80 12.03 -9.91
#